data_AF-A0AAN9UVD7-F1
#
_entry.id   AF-A0AAN9UVD7-F1
#
_cell.length_a   1.000
_cell.length_b   1.000
_cell.length_c   1.000
_cell.angle_alpha   90.00
_cell.angle_beta   90.00
_cell.angle_gamma   90.00
#
_symmetry.space_group_name_H-M   'P 1'
#
loop_
_entity.id
_entity.type
_entity.pdbx_description
1 polymer ?
#
loop_
_entity_poly.entity_id
_entity_poly.type
_entity_poly.pdbx_seq_one_letter_code
_entity_poly.pdbx_strand_id
1 'polypeptide(L)'
;MSLEIKGFELRDFSIARPLVIRDQEAGVETLLNLKRRKIGMAGGASLWHEFTLYSFQESDVVVEHACGLIEIQYVKPTTEVDNGKELAEEISARQERWNLQKGVCSDVVDTSSHYEFWKAQGLAFG
;
A
#
# COMPACT_ATOMS: atom_id res chain seq x y z
N MET A 1 7.69 11.72 -24.19
CA MET A 1 6.49 12.14 -23.44
C MET A 1 6.45 11.34 -22.15
N SER A 2 6.42 12.00 -20.99
CA SER A 2 6.26 11.34 -19.68
C SER A 2 4.77 11.11 -19.42
N LEU A 3 4.37 9.86 -19.16
CA LEU A 3 3.00 9.54 -18.73
C LEU A 3 2.78 10.05 -17.29
N GLU A 4 1.63 10.65 -17.02
CA GLU A 4 1.26 11.11 -15.68
C GLU A 4 0.96 9.92 -14.77
N ILE A 5 1.59 9.88 -13.59
CA ILE A 5 1.41 8.80 -12.62
C ILE A 5 0.14 9.06 -11.82
N LYS A 6 -0.81 8.12 -11.88
CA LYS A 6 -2.02 8.09 -11.05
C LYS A 6 -1.74 7.52 -9.66
N GLY A 7 -0.87 6.51 -9.58
CA GLY A 7 -0.52 5.86 -8.32
C GLY A 7 0.19 4.53 -8.52
N PHE A 8 0.10 3.67 -7.50
CA PHE A 8 0.70 2.34 -7.50
C PHE A 8 -0.34 1.30 -7.11
N GLU A 9 -0.27 0.13 -7.73
CA GLU A 9 -1.07 -1.03 -7.34
C GLU A 9 -0.16 -2.08 -6.71
N LEU A 10 -0.60 -2.67 -5.60
CA LEU A 10 0.08 -3.77 -4.91
C LEU A 10 -0.73 -5.05 -5.08
N ARG A 11 -0.04 -6.17 -5.34
CA ARG A 11 -0.65 -7.51 -5.42
C ARG A 11 0.23 -8.54 -4.76
N ASP A 12 -0.41 -9.62 -4.30
CA ASP A 12 0.24 -10.80 -3.72
C ASP A 12 1.33 -10.41 -2.70
N PHE A 13 1.06 -9.37 -1.91
CA PHE A 13 2.04 -8.81 -0.99
C PHE A 13 1.85 -9.35 0.42
N SER A 14 2.96 -9.45 1.12
CA SER A 14 2.99 -9.84 2.52
C SER A 14 3.84 -8.85 3.31
N ILE A 15 3.42 -8.58 4.53
CA ILE A 15 4.18 -7.83 5.53
C ILE A 15 4.51 -8.83 6.63
N ALA A 16 5.72 -9.37 6.57
CA ALA A 16 6.16 -10.42 7.48
C ALA A 16 6.52 -9.85 8.87
N ARG A 17 7.14 -8.67 8.90
CA ARG A 17 7.65 -8.04 10.13
C ARG A 17 7.53 -6.52 10.08
N PRO A 18 7.05 -5.88 11.16
CA PRO A 18 7.05 -4.42 11.23
C PRO A 18 8.47 -3.87 11.22
N LEU A 19 8.67 -2.72 10.56
CA LEU A 19 9.90 -1.94 10.68
C LEU A 19 9.82 -1.13 11.97
N VAL A 20 10.66 -1.46 12.95
CA VAL A 20 10.69 -0.77 14.24
C VAL A 20 11.73 0.35 14.17
N ILE A 21 11.24 1.58 14.08
CA ILE A 21 12.07 2.77 14.17
C ILE A 21 12.23 3.10 15.65
N ARG A 22 13.43 2.87 16.19
CA ARG A 22 13.76 3.31 17.55
C ARG A 22 14.10 4.79 17.51
N ASP A 23 13.84 5.49 18.61
CA ASP A 23 14.20 6.91 18.81
C ASP A 23 15.72 7.06 19.02
N GLN A 24 16.48 6.60 18.03
CA GLN A 24 17.93 6.70 17.95
C GLN A 24 18.25 7.75 16.88
N GLU A 25 19.13 8.70 17.20
CA GLU A 25 19.53 9.78 16.29
C GLU A 25 20.04 9.26 14.92
N ALA A 26 20.55 8.03 14.87
CA ALA A 26 21.10 7.41 13.67
C ALA A 26 20.06 6.94 12.64
N GLY A 27 18.78 6.80 13.02
CA GLY A 27 17.74 6.24 12.16
C GLY A 27 17.94 4.75 11.84
N VAL A 28 17.10 4.21 10.93
CA VAL A 28 17.20 2.82 10.46
C VAL A 28 17.50 2.82 8.96
N GLU A 29 18.57 2.16 8.55
CA GLU A 29 18.89 2.00 7.13
C GLU A 29 17.96 0.96 6.51
N THR A 30 17.40 1.29 5.35
CA THR A 30 16.47 0.41 4.62
C THR A 30 16.88 0.26 3.16
N LEU A 31 16.63 -0.92 2.59
CA LEU A 31 16.83 -1.20 1.16
C LEU A 31 15.52 -1.64 0.53
N LEU A 32 15.09 -0.92 -0.51
CA LEU A 32 14.01 -1.35 -1.38
C LEU A 32 14.61 -1.98 -2.64
N ASN A 33 14.45 -3.28 -2.79
CA ASN A 33 14.78 -3.99 -4.01
C ASN A 33 13.57 -4.02 -4.95
N LEU A 34 13.76 -3.64 -6.21
CA LEU A 34 12.75 -3.68 -7.26
C LEU A 34 13.29 -4.43 -8.47
N LYS A 35 12.59 -5.49 -8.87
CA LYS A 35 12.98 -6.35 -9.99
C LYS A 35 11.82 -6.57 -10.92
N ARG A 36 12.03 -6.35 -12.22
CA ARG A 36 10.98 -6.58 -13.21
C ARG A 36 10.61 -8.06 -13.28
N ARG A 37 9.32 -8.39 -13.15
CA ARG A 37 8.83 -9.77 -13.23
C ARG A 37 8.91 -10.27 -14.68
N LYS A 38 9.53 -11.42 -14.89
CA LYS A 38 9.55 -12.10 -16.20
C LYS A 38 8.33 -13.00 -16.32
N ILE A 39 7.57 -12.89 -17.40
CA ILE A 39 6.45 -13.80 -17.69
C ILE A 39 6.91 -14.79 -18.75
N GLY A 40 7.37 -15.97 -18.32
CA GLY A 40 7.77 -17.06 -19.22
C GLY A 40 8.96 -16.77 -20.14
N MET A 41 9.31 -17.74 -20.99
CA MET A 41 10.42 -17.62 -21.96
C MET A 41 10.04 -16.89 -23.26
N ALA A 42 8.74 -16.73 -23.54
CA ALA A 42 8.21 -16.11 -24.77
C ALA A 42 7.29 -14.89 -24.51
N GLY A 43 7.04 -14.54 -23.24
CA GLY A 43 6.17 -13.42 -22.90
C GLY A 43 6.94 -12.10 -22.82
N GLY A 44 6.28 -11.01 -23.25
CA GLY A 44 6.78 -9.65 -23.06
C GLY A 44 7.04 -9.32 -21.58
N ALA A 45 7.81 -8.27 -21.33
CA ALA A 45 8.15 -7.87 -19.98
C ALA A 45 6.90 -7.44 -19.19
N SER A 46 6.69 -8.04 -18.01
CA SER A 46 5.55 -7.70 -17.14
C SER A 46 5.54 -6.21 -16.80
N LEU A 47 4.34 -5.66 -16.59
CA LEU A 47 4.16 -4.35 -15.97
C LEU A 47 4.45 -4.39 -14.46
N TRP A 48 4.41 -5.59 -13.87
CA TRP A 48 4.70 -5.82 -12.46
C TRP A 48 6.18 -5.92 -12.16
N HIS A 49 6.57 -5.30 -11.05
CA HIS A 49 7.86 -5.48 -10.40
C HIS A 49 7.66 -6.31 -9.13
N GLU A 50 8.54 -7.28 -8.90
CA GLU A 50 8.74 -7.87 -7.59
C GLU A 50 9.42 -6.82 -6.70
N PHE A 51 8.86 -6.55 -5.53
CA PHE A 51 9.48 -5.69 -4.53
C PHE A 51 9.85 -6.49 -3.28
N THR A 52 10.92 -6.05 -2.62
CA THR A 52 11.27 -6.51 -1.28
C THR A 52 11.88 -5.37 -0.48
N LEU A 53 11.38 -5.16 0.74
CA LEU A 53 11.84 -4.14 1.67
C LEU A 53 12.65 -4.79 2.78
N TYR A 54 13.89 -4.33 2.95
CA TYR A 54 14.81 -4.76 3.99
C TYR A 54 15.17 -3.61 4.93
N SER A 55 15.64 -3.94 6.12
CA SER A 55 16.40 -3.06 7.00
C SER A 55 17.76 -3.68 7.37
N PHE A 56 18.71 -2.81 7.72
CA PHE A 56 20.00 -3.20 8.26
C PHE A 56 20.08 -2.78 9.73
N GLN A 57 20.48 -3.74 10.58
CA GLN A 57 20.72 -3.49 11.99
C GLN A 57 22.23 -3.38 12.25
N GLU A 58 22.63 -2.77 13.37
CA GLU A 58 24.03 -2.53 13.77
C GLU A 58 24.92 -3.80 13.77
N SER A 59 24.32 -4.98 13.81
CA SER A 59 25.01 -6.27 13.82
C SER A 59 25.17 -6.92 12.42
N ASP A 60 25.13 -6.14 11.34
CA ASP A 60 25.11 -6.61 9.94
C ASP A 60 23.95 -7.58 9.62
N VAL A 61 22.91 -7.58 10.45
CA VAL A 61 21.73 -8.43 10.26
C VAL A 61 20.77 -7.73 9.32
N VAL A 62 20.46 -8.41 8.21
CA VAL A 62 19.46 -7.97 7.24
C VAL A 62 18.10 -8.56 7.62
N VAL A 63 17.09 -7.70 7.78
CA VAL A 63 15.73 -8.12 8.09
C VAL A 63 14.80 -7.77 6.94
N GLU A 64 14.15 -8.78 6.37
CA GLU A 64 13.06 -8.60 5.41
C GLU A 64 11.75 -8.23 6.14
N HIS A 65 11.10 -7.15 5.68
CA HIS A 65 9.87 -6.60 6.25
C HIS A 65 8.64 -6.90 5.40
N ALA A 66 8.75 -6.66 4.09
CA ALA A 66 7.64 -6.82 3.17
C ALA A 66 8.12 -7.21 1.79
N CYS A 67 7.32 -8.01 1.08
CA CYS A 67 7.56 -8.39 -0.30
C CYS A 67 6.26 -8.55 -1.05
N GLY A 68 6.31 -8.50 -2.38
CA GLY A 68 5.13 -8.67 -3.23
C GLY A 68 5.33 -8.12 -4.61
N LEU A 69 4.23 -7.75 -5.26
CA LEU A 69 4.23 -7.17 -6.59
C LEU A 69 3.77 -5.71 -6.53
N ILE A 70 4.42 -4.86 -7.32
CA ILE A 70 4.07 -3.45 -7.50
C ILE A 70 4.04 -3.07 -8.98
N GLU A 71 3.01 -2.33 -9.39
CA GLU A 71 2.86 -1.75 -10.72
C GLU A 71 2.56 -0.26 -10.62
N ILE A 72 3.11 0.53 -11.55
CA ILE A 72 2.78 1.95 -11.69
C ILE A 72 1.48 2.08 -12.47
N GLN A 73 0.48 2.69 -11.87
CA GLN A 73 -0.77 3.06 -12.53
C GLN A 73 -0.60 4.45 -13.14
N TYR A 74 -0.67 4.55 -14.46
CA TYR A 74 -0.69 5.82 -15.18
C TYR A 74 -2.13 6.33 -15.36
N VAL A 75 -2.29 7.65 -15.48
CA VAL A 75 -3.57 8.26 -15.86
C VAL A 75 -3.92 7.77 -17.26
N LYS A 76 -5.02 7.02 -17.37
CA LYS A 76 -5.56 6.57 -18.66
C LYS A 76 -6.49 7.65 -19.20
N PRO A 77 -6.30 8.14 -20.43
CA PRO A 77 -7.30 8.99 -21.06
C PRO A 77 -8.62 8.20 -21.20
N THR A 78 -9.74 8.89 -21.00
CA THR A 78 -11.07 8.30 -21.23
C THR A 78 -11.18 7.89 -22.70
N THR A 79 -11.60 6.66 -22.96
CA THR A 79 -11.86 6.21 -24.34
C THR A 79 -13.19 6.78 -24.82
N GLU A 80 -13.37 6.94 -26.14
CA GLU A 80 -14.63 7.41 -26.73
C GLU A 80 -15.84 6.52 -26.36
N VAL A 81 -15.58 5.26 -26.00
CA VAL A 81 -16.61 4.27 -25.66
C VAL A 81 -16.99 4.33 -24.18
N ASP A 82 -16.02 4.47 -23.27
CA ASP A 82 -16.28 4.48 -21.82
C ASP A 82 -16.63 5.87 -21.30
N ASN A 83 -16.00 6.93 -21.82
CA ASN A 83 -16.17 8.32 -21.37
C ASN A 83 -16.12 8.50 -19.83
N GLY A 84 -15.42 7.61 -19.11
CA GLY A 84 -15.33 7.60 -17.65
C GLY A 84 -16.57 7.08 -16.93
N LYS A 85 -17.54 6.48 -17.64
CA LYS A 85 -18.79 5.97 -17.06
C LYS A 85 -18.53 4.81 -16.10
N GLU A 86 -17.64 3.88 -16.44
CA GLU A 86 -17.32 2.74 -15.58
C GLU A 86 -16.82 3.21 -14.21
N LEU A 87 -15.86 4.15 -14.18
CA LEU A 87 -15.33 4.71 -12.93
C LEU A 87 -16.42 5.42 -12.12
N ALA A 88 -17.30 6.18 -12.78
CA ALA A 88 -18.39 6.87 -12.10
C ALA A 88 -19.38 5.89 -11.44
N GLU A 89 -19.73 4.82 -12.14
CA GLU A 89 -20.60 3.75 -11.61
C GLU A 89 -19.94 2.98 -10.47
N GLU A 90 -18.63 2.66 -10.57
CA GLU A 90 -17.89 2.03 -9.47
C GLU A 90 -17.85 2.91 -8.21
N ILE A 91 -17.62 4.22 -8.38
CA ILE A 91 -17.65 5.19 -7.28
C ILE A 91 -19.06 5.22 -6.68
N SER A 92 -20.10 5.31 -7.50
CA SER A 92 -21.49 5.33 -7.05
C SER A 92 -21.84 4.07 -6.25
N ALA A 93 -21.52 2.88 -6.78
CA ALA A 93 -21.78 1.61 -6.10
C ALA A 93 -21.04 1.51 -4.74
N ARG A 94 -19.79 2.00 -4.66
CA ARG A 94 -19.06 2.07 -3.38
C ARG A 94 -19.71 3.06 -2.42
N GLN A 95 -20.14 4.22 -2.90
CA GLN A 95 -20.81 5.25 -2.12
C GLN A 95 -22.15 4.74 -1.55
N GLU A 96 -22.94 4.03 -2.36
CA GLU A 96 -24.19 3.40 -1.96
C GLU A 96 -23.95 2.35 -0.87
N ARG A 97 -22.96 1.47 -1.06
CA ARG A 97 -22.61 0.47 -0.05
C ARG A 97 -22.17 1.11 1.27
N TRP A 98 -21.34 2.15 1.19
CA TRP A 98 -20.96 2.95 2.36
C TRP A 98 -22.18 3.57 3.04
N ASN A 99 -23.08 4.21 2.28
CA ASN A 99 -24.28 4.84 2.83
C ASN A 99 -25.22 3.85 3.50
N LEU A 100 -25.32 2.62 2.98
CA LEU A 100 -26.11 1.55 3.59
C LEU A 100 -25.49 1.07 4.91
N GLN A 101 -24.16 0.97 4.98
CA GLN A 101 -23.46 0.36 6.12
C GLN A 101 -23.05 1.37 7.20
N LYS A 102 -22.88 2.65 6.88
CA LYS A 102 -22.38 3.67 7.82
C LYS A 102 -23.26 3.86 9.07
N GLY A 103 -24.54 3.50 8.99
CA GLY A 103 -25.48 3.56 10.13
C GLY A 103 -25.54 2.30 10.97
N VAL A 104 -24.85 1.22 10.59
CA VAL A 104 -24.88 -0.06 11.31
C VAL A 104 -24.01 -0.02 12.57
N CYS A 105 -22.88 0.68 12.52
CA CYS A 105 -22.02 0.89 13.69
C CYS A 105 -22.42 2.22 14.36
N SER A 106 -23.13 2.13 15.48
CA SER A 106 -23.51 3.28 16.32
C SER A 106 -22.53 3.58 17.45
N ASP A 107 -21.51 2.73 17.61
CA ASP A 107 -20.54 2.87 18.68
C ASP A 107 -19.63 4.05 18.39
N VAL A 108 -19.83 5.13 19.13
CA VAL A 108 -18.99 6.32 19.03
C VAL A 108 -17.64 5.98 19.64
N VAL A 109 -16.63 5.89 18.78
CA VAL A 109 -15.24 5.79 19.20
C VAL A 109 -14.73 7.19 19.46
N ASP A 110 -14.59 7.55 20.74
CA ASP A 110 -13.96 8.82 21.12
C ASP A 110 -12.47 8.78 20.75
N THR A 111 -12.03 9.75 19.96
CA THR A 111 -10.67 9.82 19.40
C THR A 111 -9.61 9.72 20.50
N SER A 112 -9.79 10.45 21.60
CA SER A 112 -8.85 10.44 22.72
C SER A 112 -8.80 9.06 23.39
N SER A 113 -9.96 8.48 23.72
CA SER A 113 -10.05 7.14 24.31
C SER A 113 -9.46 6.05 23.41
N HIS A 114 -9.59 6.19 22.09
CA HIS A 114 -9.04 5.24 21.12
C HIS A 114 -7.52 5.27 21.12
N TYR A 115 -6.92 6.45 21.02
CA TYR A 115 -5.47 6.59 21.07
C TYR A 115 -4.89 6.21 22.44
N GLU A 116 -5.56 6.56 23.54
CA GLU A 116 -5.14 6.14 24.88
C GLU A 116 -5.25 4.62 25.08
N PHE A 117 -6.30 3.99 24.54
CA PHE A 117 -6.41 2.52 24.53
C PHE A 117 -5.22 1.88 23.82
N TRP A 118 -4.89 2.33 22.61
CA TRP A 118 -3.76 1.78 21.86
C TRP A 118 -2.42 2.06 22.52
N LYS A 119 -2.24 3.26 23.09
CA LYS A 119 -1.05 3.62 23.86
C LYS A 119 -0.89 2.71 25.07
N ALA A 120 -1.99 2.37 25.77
CA ALA A 120 -1.98 1.39 26.86
C ALA A 120 -1.65 -0.04 26.37
N GLN A 121 -1.94 -0.37 25.11
CA GLN A 121 -1.50 -1.60 24.44
C GLN A 121 -0.06 -1.51 23.87
N GLY A 122 0.68 -0.42 24.13
CA GLY A 122 2.06 -0.23 23.65
C GLY A 122 2.17 0.30 22.22
N LEU A 123 1.05 0.67 21.59
CA LEU A 123 1.00 1.28 20.27
C LEU A 123 0.82 2.80 20.42
N ALA A 124 1.94 3.52 20.43
CA ALA A 124 1.94 4.98 20.40
C ALA A 124 1.92 5.45 18.93
N PHE A 125 0.82 6.07 18.54
CA PHE A 125 0.72 6.81 17.29
C PHE A 125 1.12 8.27 17.58
N GLY A 126 2.08 8.80 16.82
CA GLY A 126 2.58 10.18 16.94
C GLY A 126 1.80 11.17 16.10
#